data_AF-A0A6G1RRS4-F1
#
_entry.id   AF-A0A6G1RRS4-F1
#
_cell.length_a   1.000
_cell.length_b   1.000
_cell.length_c   1.000
_cell.angle_alpha   90.00
_cell.angle_beta   90.00
_cell.angle_gamma   90.00
#
_symmetry.space_group_name_H-M   'P 1'
#
loop_
_entity.id
_entity.type
_entity.pdbx_description
1 polymer ?
#
loop_
_entity_poly.entity_id
_entity_poly.type
_entity_poly.pdbx_seq_one_letter_code
_entity_poly.pdbx_strand_id
1 'polypeptide(L)'
;LVLLLALLGLRAKVPLASGQFELEILSMQNANGVLQNGNCCDGTRNPGDRKCTRDECDTYFKVCLKEYQSRVTAGGPCSFGSKSTPVIGGNTFNLKYNRNNEKNRIVIPFSFAWPRSYTLLVEAWDYNDNSTNPDRIIEKASHSGMINPSRQWQTLKHNAGVAHFEYQIRVTCAEHYYGFGCNKFCRPRDDFFTHHTCDQNGNKTCLEGWMGPECNKAICRQGCSPKHGSCTIPGECRCQYGWQGQYCDKCIPHPGCVHGTCIEPWQCLCETNWGGQLCDKDLNYCGTHPPCLNGGTCSNTGPDKYQCSCPEGYSGQNCEIAEHACLSDPCHNGGSCLETSVGFECVCAPGWAGPTCTDNIDDCSPNPCGHGGTCQDLVDGFKCICPPQWTGKTCQLDANECEGKPCVNANSCRNLIGSYYCD
;
A
#
# COMPACT_ATOMS: atom_id res chain seq x y z
N LEU A 1 -20.38 47.88 22.43
CA LEU A 1 -19.90 46.49 22.43
C LEU A 1 -18.48 46.43 21.82
N VAL A 2 -17.60 47.32 22.28
CA VAL A 2 -16.36 46.89 22.97
C VAL A 2 -16.58 45.64 23.82
N LEU A 3 -16.08 44.49 23.37
CA LEU A 3 -15.32 43.50 24.17
C LEU A 3 -15.09 42.22 23.34
N LEU A 4 -13.89 41.63 23.54
CA LEU A 4 -13.54 40.23 23.28
C LEU A 4 -13.29 39.79 21.83
N LEU A 5 -12.08 40.08 21.36
CA LEU A 5 -11.20 39.06 20.79
C LEU A 5 -9.77 39.48 21.11
N ALA A 6 -9.40 39.28 22.38
CA ALA A 6 -8.02 39.16 22.80
C ALA A 6 -7.44 37.92 22.12
N LEU A 7 -7.02 38.08 20.86
CA LEU A 7 -6.19 37.11 20.17
C LEU A 7 -4.84 37.08 20.90
N LEU A 8 -4.71 36.06 21.73
CA LEU A 8 -3.48 35.53 22.30
C LEU A 8 -2.32 35.72 21.32
N GLY A 9 -1.52 36.74 21.57
CA GLY A 9 -0.16 36.83 21.10
C GLY A 9 0.67 35.76 21.79
N LEU A 10 0.48 34.49 21.40
CA LEU A 10 1.52 33.49 21.50
C LEU A 10 2.62 33.96 20.55
N ARG A 11 3.46 34.89 21.02
CA ARG A 11 4.82 35.02 20.53
C ARG A 11 5.45 33.65 20.77
N ALA A 12 5.38 32.78 19.76
CA ALA A 12 6.32 31.69 19.64
C ALA A 12 7.68 32.37 19.77
N LYS A 13 8.38 32.13 20.88
CA LYS A 13 9.79 32.48 21.02
C LYS A 13 10.50 31.65 19.97
N VAL A 14 10.59 32.17 18.75
CA VAL A 14 11.56 31.68 17.78
C VAL A 14 12.90 31.73 18.53
N PRO A 15 13.65 30.61 18.61
CA PRO A 15 14.98 30.66 19.20
C PRO A 15 15.74 31.75 18.43
N LEU A 16 16.11 32.84 19.10
CA LEU A 16 16.85 33.93 18.46
C LEU A 16 18.22 33.48 17.92
N ALA A 17 18.64 32.26 18.26
CA ALA A 17 19.94 31.69 17.99
C ALA A 17 19.80 30.29 17.38
N SER A 18 20.61 29.99 16.37
CA SER A 18 20.74 28.68 15.72
C SER A 18 21.59 27.71 16.53
N GLY A 19 22.48 28.24 17.38
CA GLY A 19 23.27 27.47 18.33
C GLY A 19 23.89 28.35 19.42
N GLN A 20 24.66 27.73 20.30
CA GLN A 20 25.29 28.40 21.43
C GLN A 20 26.73 27.89 21.60
N PHE A 21 27.65 28.83 21.80
CA PHE A 21 28.98 28.53 22.33
C PHE A 21 28.92 28.70 23.84
N GLU A 22 29.33 27.65 24.56
CA GLU A 22 29.30 27.60 26.01
C GLU A 22 30.71 27.48 26.55
N LEU A 23 31.02 28.27 27.57
CA LEU A 23 32.28 28.19 28.32
C LEU A 23 31.95 28.12 29.80
N GLU A 24 32.62 27.23 30.52
CA GLU A 24 32.46 27.07 31.96
C GLU A 24 33.81 27.11 32.66
N ILE A 25 33.93 27.97 33.67
CA ILE A 25 35.14 28.10 34.49
C ILE A 25 35.15 26.99 35.54
N LEU A 26 36.24 26.21 35.56
CA LEU A 26 36.41 25.06 36.43
C LEU A 26 37.27 25.37 37.66
N SER A 27 38.36 26.09 37.50
CA SER A 27 39.22 26.46 38.62
C SER A 27 40.11 27.65 38.28
N MET A 28 40.51 28.39 39.30
CA MET A 28 41.49 29.47 39.26
C MET A 28 42.48 29.28 40.40
N GLN A 29 43.75 29.59 40.14
CA GLN A 29 44.83 29.54 41.11
C GLN A 29 45.78 30.71 40.90
N ASN A 30 45.63 31.73 41.73
CA ASN A 30 46.54 32.86 41.87
C ASN A 30 47.14 32.84 43.29
N ALA A 31 48.11 31.96 43.52
CA ALA A 31 48.68 31.71 44.85
C ALA A 31 49.30 32.96 45.51
N ASN A 32 49.64 33.98 44.72
CA ASN A 32 50.31 35.19 45.19
C ASN A 32 49.39 36.43 45.21
N GLY A 33 48.14 36.33 44.72
CA GLY A 33 47.18 37.45 44.69
C GLY A 33 47.66 38.64 43.86
N VAL A 34 48.32 38.37 42.73
CA VAL A 34 48.99 39.36 41.90
C VAL A 34 48.37 39.48 40.52
N LEU A 35 48.51 40.66 39.95
CA LEU A 35 48.08 41.04 38.61
C LEU A 35 49.18 40.71 37.58
N GLN A 36 48.85 40.84 36.29
CA GLN A 36 49.80 40.59 35.19
C GLN A 36 51.04 41.50 35.25
N ASN A 37 50.92 42.71 35.81
CA ASN A 37 52.03 43.65 36.01
C ASN A 37 52.87 43.35 37.29
N GLY A 38 52.53 42.30 38.03
CA GLY A 38 53.19 41.90 39.28
C GLY A 38 52.71 42.67 40.52
N ASN A 39 51.86 43.67 40.40
CA ASN A 39 51.28 44.35 41.57
C ASN A 39 50.23 43.46 42.24
N CYS A 40 49.89 43.76 43.50
CA CYS A 40 48.77 43.11 44.16
C CYS A 40 47.44 43.54 43.50
N CYS A 41 46.46 42.63 43.50
CA CYS A 41 45.08 42.94 43.13
C CYS A 41 44.57 44.09 44.00
N ASP A 42 44.52 43.81 45.31
CA ASP A 42 44.16 44.78 46.33
C ASP A 42 45.29 45.02 47.33
N GLY A 43 45.34 46.24 47.86
CA GLY A 43 46.29 46.64 48.90
C GLY A 43 47.77 46.72 48.47
N THR A 44 48.67 46.63 49.45
CA THR A 44 50.12 46.74 49.28
C THR A 44 50.84 45.44 49.65
N ARG A 45 52.05 45.23 49.10
CA ARG A 45 52.87 44.04 49.40
C ARG A 45 53.35 44.08 50.85
N ASN A 46 53.32 42.93 51.53
CA ASN A 46 53.92 42.80 52.85
C ASN A 46 55.44 43.02 52.77
N PRO A 47 56.03 43.89 53.61
CA PRO A 47 57.45 44.23 53.56
C PRO A 47 58.38 43.05 53.94
N GLY A 48 57.88 42.00 54.60
CA GLY A 48 58.65 40.79 54.95
C GLY A 48 58.67 39.72 53.85
N ASP A 49 57.50 39.21 53.44
CA ASP A 49 57.40 38.00 52.61
C ASP A 49 57.22 38.28 51.11
N ARG A 50 57.15 39.55 50.69
CA ARG A 50 56.80 40.00 49.31
C ARG A 50 55.45 39.48 48.79
N LYS A 51 54.65 38.78 49.60
CA LYS A 51 53.28 38.35 49.30
C LYS A 51 52.30 39.51 49.46
N CYS A 52 51.23 39.49 48.67
CA CYS A 52 50.14 40.45 48.80
C CYS A 52 49.40 40.26 50.13
N THR A 53 48.90 41.36 50.68
CA THR A 53 48.14 41.35 51.94
C THR A 53 46.78 40.68 51.75
N ARG A 54 46.12 40.39 52.88
CA ARG A 54 45.04 39.41 53.11
C ARG A 54 43.73 39.63 52.33
N ASP A 55 43.67 40.58 51.41
CA ASP A 55 42.50 40.84 50.58
C ASP A 55 42.58 39.97 49.32
N GLU A 56 41.47 39.31 48.98
CA GLU A 56 41.43 38.32 47.90
C GLU A 56 41.00 39.00 46.61
N CYS A 57 41.70 38.76 45.48
CA CYS A 57 41.31 39.35 44.19
C CYS A 57 39.85 38.99 43.87
N ASP A 58 39.01 39.97 43.56
CA ASP A 58 37.62 39.76 43.13
C ASP A 58 37.58 39.28 41.68
N THR A 59 37.83 37.98 41.52
CA THR A 59 38.12 37.41 40.21
C THR A 59 36.85 37.16 39.42
N TYR A 60 36.76 37.80 38.26
CA TYR A 60 35.76 37.53 37.23
C TYR A 60 36.43 37.32 35.86
N PHE A 61 35.68 36.77 34.90
CA PHE A 61 36.23 36.42 33.59
C PHE A 61 35.56 37.21 32.48
N LYS A 62 36.38 37.75 31.57
CA LYS A 62 35.92 38.28 30.28
C LYS A 62 36.26 37.29 29.18
N VAL A 63 35.29 36.98 28.35
CA VAL A 63 35.45 36.11 27.20
C VAL A 63 35.16 36.89 25.93
N CYS A 64 36.08 36.78 24.97
CA CYS A 64 35.96 37.32 23.63
C CYS A 64 36.13 36.19 22.62
N LEU A 65 35.10 35.94 21.82
CA LEU A 65 35.10 34.93 20.78
C LEU A 65 35.08 35.60 19.40
N LYS A 66 36.00 35.20 18.52
CA LYS A 66 36.13 35.76 17.17
C LYS A 66 36.59 34.71 16.17
N GLU A 67 36.64 35.11 14.90
CA GLU A 67 37.15 34.27 13.82
C GLU A 67 38.57 33.76 14.07
N TYR A 68 38.90 32.64 13.42
CA TYR A 68 40.23 32.05 13.50
C TYR A 68 41.31 33.01 13.01
N GLN A 69 42.34 33.21 13.82
CA GLN A 69 43.53 33.98 13.49
C GLN A 69 44.76 33.07 13.61
N SER A 70 45.59 33.04 12.56
CA SER A 70 46.87 32.31 12.57
C SER A 70 47.90 32.94 13.52
N ARG A 71 47.80 34.26 13.73
CA ARG A 71 48.51 35.01 14.76
C ARG A 71 47.49 35.77 15.59
N VAL A 72 47.31 35.39 16.85
CA VAL A 72 46.26 35.96 17.71
C VAL A 72 46.60 37.41 18.04
N THR A 73 45.76 38.34 17.58
CA THR A 73 45.89 39.74 18.00
C THR A 73 45.20 39.94 19.34
N ALA A 74 45.89 40.59 20.28
CA ALA A 74 45.34 40.90 21.60
C ALA A 74 44.17 41.90 21.54
N GLY A 75 44.10 42.73 20.48
CA GLY A 75 43.00 43.63 20.15
C GLY A 75 42.20 43.19 18.91
N GLY A 76 41.05 43.82 18.69
CA GLY A 76 40.10 43.55 17.61
C GLY A 76 38.69 43.24 18.14
N PRO A 77 37.65 43.36 17.29
CA PRO A 77 36.28 43.10 17.71
C PRO A 77 36.04 41.60 17.98
N CYS A 78 35.19 41.30 18.95
CA CYS A 78 34.76 39.94 19.25
C CYS A 78 33.65 39.54 18.25
N SER A 79 34.03 39.11 17.03
CA SER A 79 33.10 38.94 15.91
C SER A 79 31.99 37.90 16.15
N PHE A 80 32.22 36.90 17.01
CA PHE A 80 31.18 35.92 17.39
C PHE A 80 30.47 36.28 18.69
N GLY A 81 30.94 37.32 19.39
CA GLY A 81 30.36 37.84 20.62
C GLY A 81 31.35 37.88 21.79
N SER A 82 30.99 38.64 22.80
CA SER A 82 31.70 38.72 24.07
C SER A 82 30.73 38.69 25.23
N LYS A 83 31.20 38.19 26.37
CA LYS A 83 30.43 38.16 27.61
C LYS A 83 31.38 38.08 28.79
N SER A 84 30.93 38.57 29.94
CA SER A 84 31.65 38.46 31.20
C SER A 84 30.84 37.68 32.22
N THR A 85 31.53 37.01 33.15
CA THR A 85 30.90 36.48 34.36
C THR A 85 30.73 37.60 35.39
N PRO A 86 29.83 37.46 36.38
CA PRO A 86 30.00 38.14 37.66
C PRO A 86 31.29 37.68 38.35
N VAL A 87 31.65 38.34 39.46
CA VAL A 87 32.71 37.86 40.36
C VAL A 87 32.38 36.43 40.81
N ILE A 88 33.32 35.52 40.57
CA ILE A 88 33.14 34.08 40.80
C ILE A 88 33.74 33.68 42.15
N GLY A 89 34.88 34.27 42.52
CA GLY A 89 35.57 33.98 43.77
C GLY A 89 36.89 34.75 43.89
N GLY A 90 37.62 34.46 44.97
CA GLY A 90 38.89 35.09 45.32
C GLY A 90 40.09 34.61 44.50
N ASN A 91 41.28 34.71 45.11
CA ASN A 91 42.57 34.31 44.55
C ASN A 91 42.61 32.88 44.00
N THR A 92 42.02 31.91 44.70
CA THR A 92 42.05 30.50 44.31
C THR A 92 40.72 29.85 44.61
N PHE A 93 40.10 29.24 43.60
CA PHE A 93 38.84 28.53 43.74
C PHE A 93 38.78 27.31 42.83
N ASN A 94 37.99 26.31 43.22
CA ASN A 94 37.77 25.09 42.44
C ASN A 94 36.26 24.76 42.41
N LEU A 95 35.70 24.77 41.20
CA LEU A 95 34.29 24.60 40.90
C LEU A 95 34.00 23.28 40.19
N LYS A 96 34.98 22.39 40.02
CA LYS A 96 34.83 21.10 39.31
C LYS A 96 33.68 20.22 39.82
N TYR A 97 33.28 20.40 41.07
CA TYR A 97 32.23 19.63 41.74
C TYR A 97 30.99 20.46 42.09
N ASN A 98 30.99 21.76 41.78
CA ASN A 98 29.89 22.65 42.12
C ASN A 98 28.82 22.57 41.01
N ARG A 99 27.54 22.37 41.40
CA ARG A 99 26.41 22.24 40.47
C ARG A 99 25.71 23.57 40.17
N ASN A 100 26.13 24.66 40.82
CA ASN A 100 25.50 25.97 40.68
C ASN A 100 26.13 26.74 39.50
N ASN A 101 25.80 26.29 38.28
CA ASN A 101 26.56 26.59 37.06
C ASN A 101 26.18 27.93 36.38
N GLU A 102 25.27 28.73 36.95
CA GLU A 102 24.82 29.95 36.25
C GLU A 102 25.82 31.12 36.36
N LYS A 103 26.61 31.19 37.45
CA LYS A 103 27.56 32.29 37.68
C LYS A 103 28.90 32.09 36.96
N ASN A 104 29.37 30.86 36.83
CA ASN A 104 30.66 30.51 36.24
C ASN A 104 30.55 30.03 34.78
N ARG A 105 29.34 30.05 34.19
CA ARG A 105 29.09 29.68 32.80
C ARG A 105 28.75 30.89 31.94
N ILE A 106 29.44 30.99 30.82
CA ILE A 106 29.22 31.96 29.77
C ILE A 106 28.54 31.27 28.59
N VAL A 107 27.46 31.87 28.11
CA VAL A 107 26.73 31.43 26.92
C VAL A 107 26.70 32.56 25.91
N ILE A 108 27.32 32.32 24.76
CA ILE A 108 27.37 33.21 23.60
C ILE A 108 26.48 32.59 22.51
N PRO A 109 25.24 33.07 22.32
CA PRO A 109 24.37 32.59 21.26
C PRO A 109 24.86 33.09 19.89
N PHE A 110 24.66 32.28 18.85
CA PHE A 110 24.92 32.67 17.46
C PHE A 110 23.75 32.30 16.55
N SER A 111 23.58 33.04 15.46
CA SER A 111 22.56 32.79 14.42
C SER A 111 23.15 32.47 13.04
N PHE A 112 24.48 32.57 12.89
CA PHE A 112 25.20 32.21 11.68
C PHE A 112 25.57 30.72 11.63
N ALA A 113 26.05 30.24 10.49
CA ALA A 113 26.58 28.88 10.37
C ALA A 113 27.93 28.78 11.11
N TRP A 114 28.02 27.88 12.10
CA TRP A 114 29.23 27.71 12.90
C TRP A 114 30.43 27.34 12.01
N PRO A 115 31.50 28.16 11.99
CA PRO A 115 32.61 28.00 11.05
C PRO A 115 33.58 26.86 11.41
N ARG A 116 33.35 26.14 12.51
CA ARG A 116 34.24 25.14 13.13
C ARG A 116 35.50 25.75 13.74
N SER A 117 36.20 26.60 13.00
CA SER A 117 37.41 27.29 13.45
C SER A 117 37.08 28.56 14.23
N TYR A 118 37.82 28.81 15.32
CA TYR A 118 37.59 29.95 16.20
C TYR A 118 38.89 30.41 16.86
N THR A 119 38.87 31.65 17.35
CA THR A 119 39.85 32.19 18.30
C THR A 119 39.12 32.61 19.57
N LEU A 120 39.53 32.05 20.70
CA LEU A 120 38.97 32.30 22.02
C LEU A 120 40.01 33.06 22.86
N LEU A 121 39.59 34.17 23.44
CA LEU A 121 40.34 34.90 24.45
C LEU A 121 39.58 34.81 25.76
N VAL A 122 40.27 34.35 26.80
CA VAL A 122 39.75 34.25 28.16
C VAL A 122 40.67 35.04 29.06
N GLU A 123 40.13 36.08 29.69
CA GLU A 123 40.89 36.98 30.54
C GLU A 123 40.33 36.92 31.96
N ALA A 124 41.20 36.68 32.93
CA ALA A 124 40.89 36.81 34.35
C ALA A 124 41.13 38.26 34.76
N TRP A 125 40.11 38.90 35.33
CA TRP A 125 40.12 40.29 35.75
C TRP A 125 39.78 40.37 37.23
N ASP A 126 40.38 41.38 37.86
CA ASP A 126 40.13 41.81 39.22
C ASP A 126 39.10 42.94 39.19
N TYR A 127 37.96 42.75 39.85
CA TYR A 127 36.91 43.75 39.96
C TYR A 127 37.28 44.74 41.07
N ASN A 128 37.33 46.04 40.74
CA ASN A 128 37.67 47.03 41.73
C ASN A 128 36.41 47.61 42.38
N ASP A 129 36.25 47.41 43.69
CA ASP A 129 35.11 47.92 44.47
C ASP A 129 35.03 49.46 44.48
N ASN A 130 36.13 50.16 44.21
CA ASN A 130 36.16 51.62 44.11
C ASN A 130 36.07 52.09 42.65
N SER A 131 34.98 52.78 42.32
CA SER A 131 34.61 53.21 40.96
C SER A 131 35.57 54.20 40.27
N THR A 132 36.68 54.58 40.91
CA THR A 132 37.64 55.58 40.41
C THR A 132 38.81 54.96 39.65
N ASN A 133 39.06 53.65 39.77
CA ASN A 133 40.14 52.96 39.07
C ASN A 133 39.56 51.92 38.09
N PRO A 134 40.17 51.73 36.90
CA PRO A 134 39.75 50.69 36.00
C PRO A 134 40.07 49.30 36.57
N ASP A 135 39.21 48.32 36.27
CA ASP A 135 39.47 46.91 36.51
C ASP A 135 40.85 46.52 35.99
N ARG A 136 41.49 45.54 36.63
CA ARG A 136 42.89 45.20 36.35
C ARG A 136 42.99 43.75 35.90
N ILE A 137 43.85 43.49 34.93
CA ILE A 137 44.01 42.14 34.38
C ILE A 137 44.93 41.31 35.28
N ILE A 138 44.46 40.12 35.64
CA ILE A 138 45.23 39.12 36.37
C ILE A 138 46.05 38.29 35.38
N GLU A 139 45.37 37.70 34.38
CA GLU A 139 46.03 36.84 33.39
C GLU A 139 45.21 36.74 32.10
N LYS A 140 45.88 36.46 30.98
CA LYS A 140 45.26 36.34 29.65
C LYS A 140 45.62 35.03 28.95
N ALA A 141 44.62 34.22 28.65
CA ALA A 141 44.73 33.06 27.78
C ALA A 141 44.21 33.36 26.38
N SER A 142 44.93 32.88 25.37
CA SER A 142 44.46 32.80 24.00
C SER A 142 44.53 31.36 23.48
N HIS A 143 43.49 30.94 22.77
CA HIS A 143 43.41 29.62 22.17
C HIS A 143 42.75 29.71 20.79
N SER A 144 43.43 29.22 19.76
CA SER A 144 42.86 29.06 18.43
C SER A 144 42.71 27.58 18.12
N GLY A 145 41.56 27.16 17.63
CA GLY A 145 41.29 25.75 17.38
C GLY A 145 40.07 25.51 16.51
N MET A 146 39.70 24.24 16.41
CA MET A 146 38.48 23.80 15.75
C MET A 146 37.61 23.03 16.74
N ILE A 147 36.30 23.28 16.72
CA ILE A 147 35.34 22.56 17.54
C ILE A 147 34.07 22.31 16.74
N ASN A 148 33.53 21.09 16.84
CA ASN A 148 32.26 20.73 16.23
C ASN A 148 31.14 20.83 17.26
N PRO A 149 29.89 21.10 16.83
CA PRO A 149 28.75 21.00 17.72
C PRO A 149 28.68 19.60 18.37
N SER A 150 28.68 19.56 19.70
CA SER A 150 28.64 18.36 20.52
C SER A 150 28.18 18.69 21.93
N ARG A 151 27.48 17.74 22.57
CA ARG A 151 27.12 17.87 23.99
C ARG A 151 28.32 17.65 24.92
N GLN A 152 29.40 17.07 24.40
CA GLN A 152 30.64 16.78 25.14
C GLN A 152 31.46 18.05 25.34
N TRP A 153 32.02 18.19 26.54
CA TRP A 153 32.88 19.31 26.91
C TRP A 153 34.33 19.05 26.52
N GLN A 154 35.01 20.07 26.04
CA GLN A 154 36.45 20.09 25.82
C GLN A 154 37.12 20.94 26.90
N THR A 155 37.92 20.31 27.75
CA THR A 155 38.67 21.02 28.81
C THR A 155 39.96 21.63 28.23
N LEU A 156 40.20 22.89 28.58
CA LEU A 156 41.38 23.66 28.24
C LEU A 156 42.00 24.19 29.54
N LYS A 157 43.33 24.25 29.57
CA LYS A 157 44.09 24.72 30.73
C LYS A 157 45.05 25.81 30.32
N HIS A 158 45.12 26.87 31.11
CA HIS A 158 46.13 27.89 30.99
C HIS A 158 47.08 27.79 32.17
N ASN A 159 48.33 27.40 31.86
CA ASN A 159 49.37 27.20 32.87
C ASN A 159 50.57 28.14 32.68
N ALA A 160 50.39 29.23 31.93
CA ALA A 160 51.45 30.20 31.68
C ALA A 160 51.23 31.44 32.54
N GLY A 161 52.31 32.09 32.96
CA GLY A 161 52.24 33.36 33.67
C GLY A 161 52.00 33.21 35.18
N VAL A 162 51.24 34.13 35.73
CA VAL A 162 51.17 34.38 37.19
C VAL A 162 49.99 33.66 37.84
N ALA A 163 48.92 33.40 37.07
CA ALA A 163 47.76 32.66 37.52
C ALA A 163 47.42 31.49 36.58
N HIS A 164 46.94 30.40 37.17
CA HIS A 164 46.58 29.19 36.44
C HIS A 164 45.07 29.01 36.49
N PHE A 165 44.44 28.76 35.34
CA PHE A 165 43.01 28.47 35.33
C PHE A 165 42.62 27.40 34.33
N GLU A 166 41.59 26.65 34.68
CA GLU A 166 41.00 25.61 33.86
C GLU A 166 39.58 26.00 33.50
N TYR A 167 39.21 25.76 32.25
CA TYR A 167 37.87 26.00 31.74
C TYR A 167 37.51 24.93 30.73
N GLN A 168 36.22 24.75 30.47
CA GLN A 168 35.76 23.84 29.44
C GLN A 168 34.81 24.55 28.48
N ILE A 169 34.85 24.11 27.23
CA ILE A 169 34.06 24.70 26.15
C ILE A 169 33.28 23.63 25.41
N ARG A 170 32.14 24.02 24.85
CA ARG A 170 31.43 23.23 23.84
C ARG A 170 30.59 24.13 22.95
N VAL A 171 30.18 23.57 21.82
CA VAL A 171 29.20 24.20 20.93
C VAL A 171 27.99 23.29 20.88
N THR A 172 26.80 23.82 21.07
CA THR A 172 25.55 23.04 20.96
C THR A 172 24.61 23.72 19.98
N CYS A 173 23.89 22.92 19.19
CA CYS A 173 22.85 23.43 18.32
C CYS A 173 21.57 23.68 19.13
N ALA A 174 20.81 24.71 18.74
CA ALA A 174 19.49 24.93 19.30
C ALA A 174 18.52 23.82 18.89
N GLU A 175 17.37 23.77 19.55
CA GLU A 175 16.31 22.83 19.19
C GLU A 175 15.94 22.97 17.71
N HIS A 176 15.77 21.84 17.02
CA HIS A 176 15.48 21.76 15.58
C HIS A 176 16.60 22.22 14.63
N TYR A 177 17.80 22.58 15.13
CA TYR A 177 18.97 22.86 14.30
C TYR A 177 19.98 21.70 14.32
N TYR A 178 20.50 21.36 13.14
CA TYR A 178 21.37 20.20 12.92
C TYR A 178 22.60 20.56 12.05
N GLY A 179 23.49 19.59 11.91
CA GLY A 179 24.71 19.68 11.10
C GLY A 179 25.87 20.38 11.81
N PHE A 180 27.05 20.31 11.20
CA PHE A 180 28.28 20.90 11.78
C PHE A 180 28.23 22.42 11.96
N GLY A 181 27.36 23.10 11.20
CA GLY A 181 27.16 24.54 11.29
C GLY A 181 26.00 24.97 12.20
N CYS A 182 25.24 24.03 12.78
CA CYS A 182 23.94 24.32 13.41
C CYS A 182 23.03 25.21 12.55
N ASN A 183 23.10 25.09 11.22
CA ASN A 183 22.39 25.97 10.28
C ASN A 183 21.27 25.24 9.52
N LYS A 184 21.18 23.92 9.67
CA LYS A 184 20.16 23.11 9.01
C LYS A 184 18.95 22.96 9.93
N PHE A 185 17.86 23.61 9.56
CA PHE A 185 16.62 23.57 10.32
C PHE A 185 15.74 22.39 9.91
N CYS A 186 15.30 21.60 10.89
CA CYS A 186 14.31 20.55 10.71
C CYS A 186 13.44 20.41 11.95
N ARG A 187 12.14 20.65 11.79
CA ARG A 187 11.14 20.48 12.84
C ARG A 187 10.12 19.45 12.37
N PRO A 188 9.89 18.35 13.11
CA PRO A 188 8.86 17.38 12.78
C PRO A 188 7.49 18.06 12.62
N ARG A 189 6.74 17.64 11.60
CA ARG A 189 5.45 18.22 11.24
C ARG A 189 4.54 17.13 10.66
N ASP A 190 3.28 17.17 11.07
CA ASP A 190 2.21 16.30 10.59
C ASP A 190 0.94 17.15 10.48
N ASP A 191 0.79 17.85 9.35
CA ASP A 191 -0.37 18.68 9.05
C ASP A 191 -0.65 18.69 7.55
N PHE A 192 -1.65 19.46 7.11
CA PHE A 192 -2.06 19.52 5.69
C PHE A 192 -0.92 19.78 4.70
N PHE A 193 0.18 20.42 5.12
CA PHE A 193 1.26 20.79 4.22
C PHE A 193 2.33 19.71 4.11
N THR A 194 2.76 19.09 5.22
CA THR A 194 3.86 18.12 5.22
C THR A 194 3.73 17.09 6.34
N HIS A 195 4.26 15.89 6.07
CA HIS A 195 4.19 14.73 6.95
C HIS A 195 5.58 14.11 7.10
N HIS A 196 6.37 14.59 8.05
CA HIS A 196 7.77 14.15 8.23
C HIS A 196 8.29 14.24 9.66
N THR A 197 9.28 13.40 9.95
CA THR A 197 10.18 13.49 11.09
C THR A 197 11.58 13.93 10.65
N CYS A 198 12.47 14.18 11.61
CA CYS A 198 13.84 14.61 11.34
C CYS A 198 14.83 13.53 11.80
N ASP A 199 15.79 13.18 10.95
CA ASP A 199 16.88 12.28 11.32
C ASP A 199 17.95 12.99 12.17
N GLN A 200 18.98 12.24 12.58
CA GLN A 200 20.10 12.77 13.39
C GLN A 200 20.92 13.86 12.66
N ASN A 201 20.85 13.91 11.33
CA ASN A 201 21.52 14.89 10.48
C ASN A 201 20.57 16.05 10.09
N GLY A 202 19.35 16.08 10.61
CA GLY A 202 18.30 17.04 10.25
C GLY A 202 17.76 16.90 8.83
N ASN A 203 17.89 15.74 8.17
CA ASN A 203 17.13 15.44 6.96
C ASN A 203 15.68 15.10 7.32
N LYS A 204 14.76 15.44 6.42
CA LYS A 204 13.35 15.04 6.52
C LYS A 204 13.23 13.56 6.16
N THR A 205 12.57 12.81 7.02
CA THR A 205 12.17 11.43 6.77
C THR A 205 10.65 11.38 6.72
N CYS A 206 10.09 11.05 5.57
CA CYS A 206 8.65 11.09 5.37
C CYS A 206 7.95 10.04 6.23
N LEU A 207 6.75 10.40 6.71
CA LEU A 207 5.87 9.44 7.39
C LEU A 207 5.39 8.39 6.39
N GLU A 208 4.92 7.27 6.92
CA GLU A 208 4.39 6.17 6.11
C GLU A 208 3.29 6.67 5.17
N GLY A 209 3.38 6.28 3.89
CA GLY A 209 2.45 6.71 2.87
C GLY A 209 2.74 8.09 2.26
N TRP A 210 3.83 8.78 2.63
CA TRP A 210 4.21 10.07 2.06
C TRP A 210 5.58 10.03 1.38
N MET A 211 5.76 10.87 0.36
CA MET A 211 6.98 10.93 -0.44
C MET A 211 7.29 12.35 -0.95
N GLY A 212 8.45 12.47 -1.60
CA GLY A 212 8.95 13.73 -2.15
C GLY A 212 9.90 14.46 -1.19
N PRO A 213 10.60 15.50 -1.67
CA PRO A 213 11.60 16.21 -0.87
C PRO A 213 11.00 16.91 0.36
N GLU A 214 9.73 17.30 0.26
CA GLU A 214 8.98 17.98 1.32
C GLU A 214 8.00 17.06 2.06
N CYS A 215 7.95 15.76 1.71
CA CYS A 215 7.02 14.79 2.28
C CYS A 215 5.55 15.24 2.26
N ASN A 216 5.14 15.80 1.11
CA ASN A 216 3.82 16.38 0.89
C ASN A 216 3.03 15.65 -0.22
N LYS A 217 3.65 14.69 -0.90
CA LYS A 217 2.97 13.87 -1.91
C LYS A 217 2.56 12.55 -1.29
N ALA A 218 1.26 12.25 -1.32
CA ALA A 218 0.76 10.96 -0.90
C ALA A 218 1.23 9.86 -1.87
N ILE A 219 1.59 8.70 -1.33
CA ILE A 219 1.87 7.49 -2.08
C ILE A 219 0.52 6.83 -2.36
N CYS A 220 0.15 6.77 -3.64
CA CYS A 220 -1.12 6.20 -4.05
C CYS A 220 -1.15 4.69 -3.84
N ARG A 221 -2.34 4.11 -3.94
CA ARG A 221 -2.52 2.65 -3.94
C ARG A 221 -1.51 1.98 -4.88
N GLN A 222 -0.91 0.89 -4.42
CA GLN A 222 -0.01 0.10 -5.26
C GLN A 222 -0.74 -0.38 -6.52
N GLY A 223 -0.17 -0.10 -7.69
CA GLY A 223 -0.78 -0.40 -8.99
C GLY A 223 -1.69 0.69 -9.55
N CYS A 224 -1.96 1.78 -8.81
CA CYS A 224 -2.72 2.92 -9.31
C CYS A 224 -2.08 3.48 -10.60
N SER A 225 -2.88 3.68 -11.64
CA SER A 225 -2.43 4.14 -12.93
C SER A 225 -1.69 5.47 -12.81
N PRO A 226 -0.44 5.58 -13.30
CA PRO A 226 0.32 6.83 -13.22
C PRO A 226 -0.20 7.90 -14.17
N LYS A 227 -1.02 7.53 -15.16
CA LYS A 227 -1.60 8.46 -16.14
C LYS A 227 -3.00 8.91 -15.73
N HIS A 228 -3.80 7.99 -15.21
CA HIS A 228 -5.25 8.18 -15.01
C HIS A 228 -5.68 8.12 -13.55
N GLY A 229 -4.78 7.79 -12.64
CA GLY A 229 -5.00 7.78 -11.20
C GLY A 229 -4.29 8.92 -10.49
N SER A 230 -4.86 9.37 -9.38
CA SER A 230 -4.24 10.36 -8.49
C SER A 230 -4.66 10.10 -7.05
N CYS A 231 -3.93 10.62 -6.07
CA CYS A 231 -4.29 10.48 -4.67
C CYS A 231 -3.88 11.73 -3.88
N THR A 232 -4.74 12.11 -2.93
CA THR A 232 -4.45 13.13 -1.91
C THR A 232 -4.24 12.51 -0.54
N ILE A 233 -4.76 11.29 -0.34
CA ILE A 233 -4.63 10.50 0.87
C ILE A 233 -3.83 9.24 0.51
N PRO A 234 -2.85 8.83 1.33
CA PRO A 234 -2.08 7.63 1.07
C PRO A 234 -2.95 6.38 0.91
N GLY A 235 -2.64 5.55 -0.09
CA GLY A 235 -3.36 4.29 -0.34
C GLY A 235 -4.70 4.40 -1.10
N GLU A 236 -5.16 5.63 -1.38
CA GLU A 236 -6.28 5.86 -2.30
C GLU A 236 -5.83 5.86 -3.78
N CYS A 237 -6.78 5.70 -4.69
CA CYS A 237 -6.60 5.89 -6.12
C CYS A 237 -7.88 6.49 -6.69
N ARG A 238 -7.89 7.80 -6.90
CA ARG A 238 -8.98 8.55 -7.51
C ARG A 238 -8.76 8.63 -9.01
N CYS A 239 -9.75 8.16 -9.75
CA CYS A 239 -9.69 8.10 -11.20
C CYS A 239 -9.99 9.45 -11.83
N GLN A 240 -9.28 9.75 -12.91
CA GLN A 240 -9.61 10.83 -13.81
C GLN A 240 -10.93 10.56 -14.52
N TYR A 241 -11.56 11.62 -15.00
CA TYR A 241 -12.82 11.53 -15.72
C TYR A 241 -12.70 10.59 -16.94
N GLY A 242 -13.64 9.65 -17.05
CA GLY A 242 -13.64 8.62 -18.11
C GLY A 242 -12.92 7.31 -17.74
N TRP A 243 -12.29 7.23 -16.56
CA TRP A 243 -11.61 6.02 -16.06
C TRP A 243 -12.25 5.52 -14.78
N GLN A 244 -12.17 4.21 -14.55
CA GLN A 244 -12.77 3.50 -13.44
C GLN A 244 -11.92 2.28 -13.03
N GLY A 245 -12.43 1.55 -12.03
CA GLY A 245 -11.75 0.40 -11.45
C GLY A 245 -10.88 0.78 -10.25
N GLN A 246 -10.38 -0.25 -9.55
CA GLN A 246 -9.60 -0.08 -8.32
C GLN A 246 -8.28 0.66 -8.54
N TYR A 247 -7.75 0.60 -9.77
CA TYR A 247 -6.46 1.14 -10.17
C TYR A 247 -6.56 2.22 -11.25
N CYS A 248 -7.79 2.61 -11.66
CA CYS A 248 -8.01 3.60 -12.72
C CYS A 248 -7.37 3.20 -14.05
N ASP A 249 -7.42 1.91 -14.35
CA ASP A 249 -6.85 1.26 -15.53
C ASP A 249 -7.92 0.78 -16.53
N LYS A 250 -9.21 0.89 -16.15
CA LYS A 250 -10.34 0.55 -17.00
C LYS A 250 -11.02 1.81 -17.50
N CYS A 251 -11.25 1.92 -18.80
CA CYS A 251 -12.08 2.98 -19.36
C CYS A 251 -13.56 2.79 -18.97
N ILE A 252 -14.30 3.89 -18.97
CA ILE A 252 -15.76 3.89 -18.87
C ILE A 252 -16.31 3.85 -20.30
N PRO A 253 -17.06 2.81 -20.70
CA PRO A 253 -17.72 2.76 -22.00
C PRO A 253 -18.73 3.88 -22.19
N HIS A 254 -19.17 4.11 -23.43
CA HIS A 254 -20.26 5.04 -23.71
C HIS A 254 -21.50 4.70 -22.87
N PRO A 255 -22.21 5.68 -22.28
CA PRO A 255 -23.46 5.42 -21.58
C PRO A 255 -24.46 4.71 -22.50
N GLY A 256 -25.00 3.57 -22.05
CA GLY A 256 -25.90 2.73 -22.85
C GLY A 256 -25.22 1.67 -23.72
N CYS A 257 -23.89 1.55 -23.68
CA CYS A 257 -23.18 0.43 -24.29
C CYS A 257 -23.55 -0.89 -23.61
N VAL A 258 -24.09 -1.86 -24.35
CA VAL A 258 -24.56 -3.14 -23.78
C VAL A 258 -23.57 -4.27 -24.03
N HIS A 259 -23.37 -4.63 -25.30
CA HIS A 259 -22.47 -5.72 -25.71
C HIS A 259 -21.20 -5.17 -26.37
N GLY A 260 -20.50 -4.30 -25.65
CA GLY A 260 -19.32 -3.63 -26.17
C GLY A 260 -18.29 -3.28 -25.09
N THR A 261 -17.07 -3.05 -25.56
CA THR A 261 -15.90 -2.71 -24.75
C THR A 261 -15.36 -1.33 -25.12
N CYS A 262 -14.34 -0.86 -24.40
CA CYS A 262 -13.66 0.39 -24.70
C CYS A 262 -12.15 0.20 -24.59
N ILE A 263 -11.40 1.03 -25.31
CA ILE A 263 -9.94 1.19 -25.12
C ILE A 263 -9.68 2.59 -24.55
N GLU A 264 -10.33 3.60 -25.12
CA GLU A 264 -10.39 4.95 -24.59
C GLU A 264 -11.78 5.25 -24.01
N PRO A 265 -11.90 6.21 -23.07
CA PRO A 265 -13.17 6.59 -22.49
C PRO A 265 -14.23 6.93 -23.53
N TRP A 266 -15.48 6.57 -23.23
CA TRP A 266 -16.69 6.88 -24.03
C TRP A 266 -16.77 6.16 -25.38
N GLN A 267 -15.95 5.15 -25.61
CA GLN A 267 -16.10 4.25 -26.75
C GLN A 267 -17.09 3.11 -26.46
N CYS A 268 -17.63 2.52 -27.52
CA CYS A 268 -18.41 1.29 -27.47
C CYS A 268 -18.04 0.44 -28.69
N LEU A 269 -17.05 -0.43 -28.51
CA LEU A 269 -16.52 -1.35 -29.51
C LEU A 269 -17.29 -2.67 -29.37
N CYS A 270 -18.15 -2.95 -30.34
CA CYS A 270 -19.05 -4.09 -30.25
C CYS A 270 -18.31 -5.43 -30.24
N GLU A 271 -18.81 -6.35 -29.42
CA GLU A 271 -18.40 -7.73 -29.42
C GLU A 271 -18.82 -8.43 -30.72
N THR A 272 -18.29 -9.62 -30.96
CA THR A 272 -18.64 -10.41 -32.14
C THR A 272 -20.15 -10.66 -32.19
N ASN A 273 -20.74 -10.48 -33.38
CA ASN A 273 -22.19 -10.60 -33.63
C ASN A 273 -23.08 -9.50 -33.02
N TRP A 274 -22.52 -8.42 -32.47
CA TRP A 274 -23.29 -7.25 -32.05
C TRP A 274 -22.97 -6.03 -32.92
N GLY A 275 -23.97 -5.16 -33.13
CA GLY A 275 -23.85 -3.98 -33.97
C GLY A 275 -24.65 -2.79 -33.45
N GLY A 276 -24.48 -1.65 -34.14
CA GLY A 276 -25.04 -0.37 -33.72
C GLY A 276 -24.03 0.51 -32.98
N GLN A 277 -24.42 1.75 -32.66
CA GLN A 277 -23.55 2.68 -31.91
C GLN A 277 -23.44 2.32 -30.43
N LEU A 278 -24.43 1.60 -29.90
CA LEU A 278 -24.51 1.17 -28.50
C LEU A 278 -24.35 -0.35 -28.35
N CYS A 279 -24.04 -1.06 -29.44
CA CYS A 279 -23.91 -2.52 -29.48
C CYS A 279 -25.15 -3.21 -28.89
N ASP A 280 -26.31 -2.72 -29.28
CA ASP A 280 -27.63 -3.11 -28.83
C ASP A 280 -28.40 -3.93 -29.87
N LYS A 281 -27.83 -4.09 -31.08
CA LYS A 281 -28.45 -4.83 -32.18
C LYS A 281 -27.77 -6.17 -32.41
N ASP A 282 -28.56 -7.24 -32.46
CA ASP A 282 -28.05 -8.59 -32.69
C ASP A 282 -27.86 -8.83 -34.19
N LEU A 283 -26.63 -9.14 -34.60
CA LEU A 283 -26.28 -9.49 -35.99
C LEU A 283 -26.40 -11.00 -36.25
N ASN A 284 -26.58 -11.80 -35.18
CA ASN A 284 -26.77 -13.24 -35.23
C ASN A 284 -28.08 -13.66 -34.55
N TYR A 285 -29.16 -12.97 -34.91
CA TYR A 285 -30.49 -13.22 -34.36
C TYR A 285 -30.89 -14.70 -34.41
N CYS A 286 -30.63 -15.40 -35.53
CA CYS A 286 -30.92 -16.83 -35.69
C CYS A 286 -30.18 -17.77 -34.73
N GLY A 287 -29.00 -17.37 -34.24
CA GLY A 287 -28.23 -18.16 -33.29
C GLY A 287 -28.66 -17.90 -31.84
N THR A 288 -29.04 -16.66 -31.53
CA THR A 288 -29.55 -16.26 -30.21
C THR A 288 -30.99 -16.71 -30.01
N HIS A 289 -31.78 -16.64 -31.07
CA HIS A 289 -33.19 -17.00 -31.11
C HIS A 289 -33.42 -17.93 -32.31
N PRO A 290 -34.10 -19.08 -32.14
CA PRO A 290 -34.54 -19.90 -33.27
C PRO A 290 -35.99 -19.53 -33.68
N PRO A 291 -36.21 -18.52 -34.54
CA PRO A 291 -37.55 -18.05 -34.88
C PRO A 291 -38.30 -18.96 -35.85
N CYS A 292 -37.59 -19.74 -36.67
CA CYS A 292 -38.21 -20.57 -37.71
C CYS A 292 -38.75 -21.87 -37.10
N LEU A 293 -40.01 -22.18 -37.40
CA LEU A 293 -40.73 -23.37 -36.95
C LEU A 293 -40.72 -24.45 -38.03
N ASN A 294 -41.23 -25.64 -37.68
CA ASN A 294 -41.48 -26.75 -38.61
C ASN A 294 -40.28 -27.16 -39.49
N GLY A 295 -39.06 -27.06 -38.95
CA GLY A 295 -37.84 -27.41 -39.68
C GLY A 295 -37.34 -26.35 -40.66
N GLY A 296 -37.88 -25.12 -40.62
CA GLY A 296 -37.40 -24.00 -41.42
C GLY A 296 -35.95 -23.61 -41.10
N THR A 297 -35.19 -23.25 -42.15
CA THR A 297 -33.79 -22.82 -42.00
C THR A 297 -33.71 -21.31 -41.79
N CYS A 298 -33.12 -20.87 -40.67
CA CYS A 298 -32.97 -19.45 -40.35
C CYS A 298 -31.71 -18.85 -40.96
N SER A 299 -31.83 -17.64 -41.52
CA SER A 299 -30.72 -16.86 -42.06
C SER A 299 -30.74 -15.42 -41.53
N ASN A 300 -29.59 -14.90 -41.11
CA ASN A 300 -29.47 -13.51 -40.63
C ASN A 300 -29.38 -12.55 -41.83
N THR A 301 -30.22 -11.53 -41.87
CA THR A 301 -30.31 -10.57 -43.00
C THR A 301 -29.92 -9.14 -42.62
N GLY A 302 -29.57 -8.90 -41.35
CA GLY A 302 -29.07 -7.62 -40.86
C GLY A 302 -29.25 -7.47 -39.35
N PRO A 303 -29.04 -6.26 -38.80
CA PRO A 303 -29.24 -5.99 -37.37
C PRO A 303 -30.70 -6.23 -36.96
N ASP A 304 -30.90 -7.14 -36.00
CA ASP A 304 -32.19 -7.61 -35.49
C ASP A 304 -33.13 -8.16 -36.59
N LYS A 305 -32.55 -8.65 -37.70
CA LYS A 305 -33.32 -9.12 -38.85
C LYS A 305 -32.91 -10.53 -39.25
N TYR A 306 -33.92 -11.33 -39.54
CA TYR A 306 -33.78 -12.70 -40.01
C TYR A 306 -34.75 -12.97 -41.16
N GLN A 307 -34.51 -14.09 -41.84
CA GLN A 307 -35.40 -14.65 -42.84
C GLN A 307 -35.42 -16.18 -42.70
N CYS A 308 -36.62 -16.76 -42.68
CA CYS A 308 -36.83 -18.20 -42.65
C CYS A 308 -37.04 -18.74 -44.07
N SER A 309 -36.31 -19.80 -44.42
CA SER A 309 -36.57 -20.59 -45.61
C SER A 309 -37.40 -21.80 -45.21
N CYS A 310 -38.67 -21.79 -45.61
CA CYS A 310 -39.64 -22.82 -45.20
C CYS A 310 -39.55 -24.09 -46.04
N PRO A 311 -39.73 -25.28 -45.43
CA PRO A 311 -39.89 -26.52 -46.15
C PRO A 311 -41.17 -26.51 -47.00
N GLU A 312 -41.24 -27.42 -47.97
CA GLU A 312 -42.41 -27.58 -48.83
C GLU A 312 -43.67 -27.88 -47.99
N GLY A 313 -44.79 -27.22 -48.32
CA GLY A 313 -46.05 -27.33 -47.56
C GLY A 313 -46.23 -26.32 -46.41
N TYR A 314 -45.20 -25.53 -46.08
CA TYR A 314 -45.25 -24.49 -45.05
C TYR A 314 -44.98 -23.08 -45.61
N SER A 315 -45.67 -22.07 -45.07
CA SER A 315 -45.52 -20.66 -45.40
C SER A 315 -45.63 -19.77 -44.13
N GLY A 316 -45.56 -18.45 -44.30
CA GLY A 316 -45.52 -17.48 -43.19
C GLY A 316 -44.11 -16.95 -42.90
N GLN A 317 -43.99 -15.98 -41.98
CA GLN A 317 -42.71 -15.32 -41.69
C GLN A 317 -41.73 -16.28 -40.98
N ASN A 318 -42.29 -17.19 -40.18
CA ASN A 318 -41.60 -18.14 -39.33
C ASN A 318 -41.92 -19.59 -39.72
N CYS A 319 -42.50 -19.84 -40.90
CA CYS A 319 -42.97 -21.17 -41.33
C CYS A 319 -44.07 -21.75 -40.44
N GLU A 320 -44.88 -20.88 -39.85
CA GLU A 320 -45.96 -21.20 -38.92
C GLU A 320 -47.26 -21.64 -39.61
N ILE A 321 -47.43 -21.31 -40.90
CA ILE A 321 -48.65 -21.61 -41.65
C ILE A 321 -48.43 -22.92 -42.40
N ALA A 322 -49.25 -23.93 -42.09
CA ALA A 322 -49.33 -25.16 -42.86
C ALA A 322 -50.34 -24.98 -44.00
N GLU A 323 -49.87 -24.87 -45.24
CA GLU A 323 -50.76 -24.83 -46.42
C GLU A 323 -51.14 -26.25 -46.84
N HIS A 324 -50.13 -27.10 -46.99
CA HIS A 324 -50.26 -28.50 -47.41
C HIS A 324 -49.19 -29.35 -46.73
N ALA A 325 -49.28 -29.49 -45.41
CA ALA A 325 -48.25 -30.11 -44.58
C ALA A 325 -47.99 -31.60 -44.91
N CYS A 326 -48.91 -32.27 -45.60
CA CYS A 326 -48.70 -33.65 -46.04
C CYS A 326 -47.87 -33.78 -47.34
N LEU A 327 -47.65 -32.70 -48.09
CA LEU A 327 -46.80 -32.74 -49.29
C LEU A 327 -45.34 -33.04 -48.97
N SER A 328 -44.89 -32.77 -47.74
CA SER A 328 -43.54 -33.08 -47.29
C SER A 328 -43.36 -34.55 -46.86
N ASP A 329 -44.35 -35.42 -47.10
CA ASP A 329 -44.38 -36.84 -46.72
C ASP A 329 -43.86 -37.12 -45.29
N PRO A 330 -44.44 -36.49 -44.25
CA PRO A 330 -43.88 -36.54 -42.89
C PRO A 330 -44.10 -37.88 -42.17
N CYS A 331 -44.96 -38.76 -42.70
CA CYS A 331 -45.31 -40.03 -42.07
C CYS A 331 -44.47 -41.19 -42.62
N HIS A 332 -43.70 -41.82 -41.73
CA HIS A 332 -42.82 -42.92 -42.10
C HIS A 332 -43.48 -44.30 -41.91
N ASN A 333 -42.79 -45.36 -42.33
CA ASN A 333 -43.17 -46.77 -42.12
C ASN A 333 -44.60 -47.14 -42.59
N GLY A 334 -45.06 -46.52 -43.69
CA GLY A 334 -46.39 -46.75 -44.25
C GLY A 334 -47.53 -46.06 -43.52
N GLY A 335 -47.23 -45.09 -42.64
CA GLY A 335 -48.24 -44.21 -42.04
C GLY A 335 -48.94 -43.32 -43.07
N SER A 336 -50.23 -43.08 -42.87
CA SER A 336 -51.03 -42.18 -43.71
C SER A 336 -51.03 -40.76 -43.12
N CYS A 337 -50.75 -39.76 -43.95
CA CYS A 337 -50.75 -38.36 -43.54
C CYS A 337 -52.14 -37.74 -43.66
N LEU A 338 -52.56 -37.03 -42.62
CA LEU A 338 -53.78 -36.21 -42.59
C LEU A 338 -53.41 -34.74 -42.40
N GLU A 339 -53.93 -33.86 -43.27
CA GLU A 339 -53.76 -32.42 -43.09
C GLU A 339 -54.64 -31.91 -41.94
N THR A 340 -54.08 -31.06 -41.08
CA THR A 340 -54.79 -30.41 -39.99
C THR A 340 -54.65 -28.90 -40.08
N SER A 341 -55.49 -28.15 -39.36
CA SER A 341 -55.42 -26.67 -39.35
C SER A 341 -54.14 -26.10 -38.73
N VAL A 342 -53.28 -26.95 -38.15
CA VAL A 342 -52.03 -26.56 -37.47
C VAL A 342 -50.81 -27.31 -38.01
N GLY A 343 -50.95 -28.12 -39.07
CA GLY A 343 -49.87 -28.97 -39.59
C GLY A 343 -50.40 -30.27 -40.18
N PHE A 344 -49.83 -31.38 -39.72
CA PHE A 344 -50.21 -32.74 -40.14
C PHE A 344 -50.42 -33.65 -38.93
N GLU A 345 -51.15 -34.73 -39.13
CA GLU A 345 -51.29 -35.84 -38.19
C GLU A 345 -51.02 -37.14 -38.94
N CYS A 346 -50.12 -37.98 -38.40
CA CYS A 346 -49.82 -39.27 -38.98
C CYS A 346 -50.65 -40.37 -38.34
N VAL A 347 -51.38 -41.12 -39.16
CA VAL A 347 -52.03 -42.37 -38.75
C VAL A 347 -51.06 -43.52 -39.03
N CYS A 348 -50.47 -44.05 -37.97
CA CYS A 348 -49.44 -45.07 -38.08
C CYS A 348 -49.99 -46.45 -38.44
N ALA A 349 -49.19 -47.21 -39.19
CA ALA A 349 -49.44 -48.63 -39.43
C ALA A 349 -49.29 -49.42 -38.10
N PRO A 350 -49.93 -50.61 -37.97
CA PRO A 350 -49.77 -51.47 -36.79
C PRO A 350 -48.29 -51.70 -36.43
N GLY A 351 -47.98 -51.72 -35.14
CA GLY A 351 -46.61 -51.81 -34.62
C GLY A 351 -45.84 -50.49 -34.57
N TRP A 352 -46.33 -49.37 -35.13
CA TRP A 352 -45.65 -48.08 -35.09
C TRP A 352 -46.45 -47.02 -34.32
N ALA A 353 -45.72 -46.11 -33.69
CA ALA A 353 -46.24 -44.99 -32.91
C ALA A 353 -45.38 -43.74 -33.11
N GLY A 354 -45.75 -42.68 -32.40
CA GLY A 354 -45.10 -41.37 -32.49
C GLY A 354 -45.72 -40.46 -33.55
N PRO A 355 -45.41 -39.16 -33.51
CA PRO A 355 -46.03 -38.15 -34.37
C PRO A 355 -45.72 -38.34 -35.87
N THR A 356 -44.64 -39.04 -36.21
CA THR A 356 -44.19 -39.32 -37.58
C THR A 356 -44.10 -40.82 -37.89
N CYS A 357 -44.65 -41.68 -37.01
CA CYS A 357 -44.65 -43.14 -37.16
C CYS A 357 -43.26 -43.79 -37.23
N THR A 358 -42.27 -43.19 -36.56
CA THR A 358 -40.89 -43.70 -36.49
C THR A 358 -40.64 -44.60 -35.29
N ASP A 359 -41.53 -44.60 -34.31
CA ASP A 359 -41.29 -45.26 -33.03
C ASP A 359 -41.89 -46.68 -33.11
N ASN A 360 -41.07 -47.72 -33.00
CA ASN A 360 -41.59 -49.09 -32.92
C ASN A 360 -42.28 -49.26 -31.55
N ILE A 361 -43.50 -49.79 -31.54
CA ILE A 361 -44.22 -50.12 -30.31
C ILE A 361 -43.50 -51.28 -29.65
N ASP A 362 -43.16 -51.13 -28.36
CA ASP A 362 -42.49 -52.18 -27.59
C ASP A 362 -43.51 -53.27 -27.19
N ASP A 363 -43.60 -54.31 -28.00
CA ASP A 363 -44.45 -55.48 -27.77
C ASP A 363 -43.96 -56.36 -26.60
N CYS A 364 -42.79 -56.04 -26.04
CA CYS A 364 -42.22 -56.67 -24.85
C CYS A 364 -42.60 -55.98 -23.54
N SER A 365 -43.51 -54.99 -23.55
CA SER A 365 -43.90 -54.24 -22.35
C SER A 365 -45.43 -54.31 -22.08
N PRO A 366 -45.88 -55.00 -21.01
CA PRO A 366 -45.09 -55.80 -20.07
C PRO A 366 -44.58 -57.11 -20.69
N ASN A 367 -43.45 -57.63 -20.19
CA ASN A 367 -42.78 -58.81 -20.76
C ASN A 367 -43.74 -60.01 -20.89
N PRO A 368 -44.10 -60.43 -22.11
CA PRO A 368 -45.05 -61.52 -22.35
C PRO A 368 -44.43 -62.92 -22.14
N CYS A 369 -43.11 -62.99 -21.96
CA CYS A 369 -42.37 -64.24 -21.80
C CYS A 369 -42.38 -64.71 -20.34
N GLY A 370 -42.94 -65.89 -20.11
CA GLY A 370 -42.98 -66.54 -18.80
C GLY A 370 -41.62 -67.08 -18.34
N HIS A 371 -41.55 -67.43 -17.05
CA HIS A 371 -40.44 -68.16 -16.41
C HIS A 371 -39.03 -67.60 -16.67
N GLY A 372 -38.91 -66.27 -16.80
CA GLY A 372 -37.63 -65.60 -17.03
C GLY A 372 -37.13 -65.66 -18.47
N GLY A 373 -38.03 -65.89 -19.45
CA GLY A 373 -37.70 -65.78 -20.87
C GLY A 373 -37.34 -64.34 -21.28
N THR A 374 -36.39 -64.23 -22.21
CA THR A 374 -35.99 -62.93 -22.78
C THR A 374 -36.91 -62.59 -23.94
N CYS A 375 -37.59 -61.45 -23.86
CA CYS A 375 -38.42 -60.97 -24.96
C CYS A 375 -37.57 -60.22 -25.98
N GLN A 376 -37.78 -60.54 -27.26
CA GLN A 376 -37.25 -59.81 -28.39
C GLN A 376 -38.40 -59.10 -29.09
N ASP A 377 -38.35 -57.77 -29.08
CA ASP A 377 -39.31 -56.90 -29.76
C ASP A 377 -39.19 -57.05 -31.29
N LEU A 378 -40.32 -57.06 -31.98
CA LEU A 378 -40.43 -57.09 -33.44
C LEU A 378 -41.41 -55.98 -33.88
N VAL A 379 -41.64 -55.84 -35.18
CA VAL A 379 -42.67 -54.92 -35.67
C VAL A 379 -44.02 -55.63 -35.59
N ASP A 380 -44.96 -55.06 -34.81
CA ASP A 380 -46.31 -55.60 -34.60
C ASP A 380 -46.30 -57.03 -34.02
N GLY A 381 -45.43 -57.26 -33.03
CA GLY A 381 -45.34 -58.51 -32.30
C GLY A 381 -44.02 -58.71 -31.56
N PHE A 382 -43.92 -59.83 -30.85
CA PHE A 382 -42.73 -60.19 -30.08
C PHE A 382 -42.29 -61.64 -30.32
N LYS A 383 -41.06 -61.95 -29.93
CA LYS A 383 -40.53 -63.31 -29.89
C LYS A 383 -39.90 -63.59 -28.53
N CYS A 384 -40.39 -64.62 -27.86
CA CYS A 384 -39.76 -65.10 -26.63
C CYS A 384 -38.62 -66.05 -26.91
N ILE A 385 -37.47 -65.77 -26.29
CA ILE A 385 -36.33 -66.68 -26.20
C ILE A 385 -36.44 -67.38 -24.85
N CYS A 386 -36.83 -68.66 -24.90
CA CYS A 386 -37.10 -69.43 -23.70
C CYS A 386 -35.83 -69.98 -23.02
N PRO A 387 -35.81 -70.06 -21.68
CA PRO A 387 -34.80 -70.84 -20.98
C PRO A 387 -34.88 -72.33 -21.39
N PRO A 388 -33.80 -73.12 -21.23
CA PRO A 388 -33.76 -74.50 -21.70
C PRO A 388 -34.87 -75.43 -21.17
N GLN A 389 -35.42 -75.10 -19.99
CA GLN A 389 -36.46 -75.87 -19.33
C GLN A 389 -37.89 -75.51 -19.80
N TRP A 390 -38.03 -74.54 -20.70
CA TRP A 390 -39.32 -74.03 -21.14
C TRP A 390 -39.39 -73.91 -22.66
N THR A 391 -40.57 -74.06 -23.22
CA THR A 391 -40.84 -73.98 -24.66
C THR A 391 -42.19 -73.31 -24.94
N GLY A 392 -42.54 -73.19 -26.21
CA GLY A 392 -43.74 -72.48 -26.69
C GLY A 392 -43.52 -70.98 -26.92
N LYS A 393 -44.50 -70.32 -27.55
CA LYS A 393 -44.40 -68.91 -27.98
C LYS A 393 -44.16 -67.92 -26.84
N THR A 394 -44.56 -68.27 -25.61
CA THR A 394 -44.45 -67.44 -24.40
C THR A 394 -43.68 -68.12 -23.27
N CYS A 395 -42.96 -69.22 -23.53
CA CYS A 395 -42.15 -69.95 -22.52
C CYS A 395 -42.95 -70.42 -21.29
N GLN A 396 -44.22 -70.79 -21.51
CA GLN A 396 -45.11 -71.31 -20.47
C GLN A 396 -45.26 -72.83 -20.52
N LEU A 397 -44.76 -73.48 -21.58
CA LEU A 397 -44.82 -74.93 -21.71
C LEU A 397 -43.53 -75.53 -21.15
N ASP A 398 -43.66 -76.58 -20.36
CA ASP A 398 -42.54 -77.35 -19.85
C ASP A 398 -41.78 -78.02 -21.01
N ALA A 399 -40.47 -77.84 -21.07
CA ALA A 399 -39.65 -78.55 -22.05
C ALA A 399 -39.50 -80.01 -21.61
N ASN A 400 -39.46 -80.95 -22.55
CA ASN A 400 -39.19 -82.34 -22.22
C ASN A 400 -37.68 -82.61 -22.32
N GLU A 401 -36.92 -82.45 -21.23
CA GLU A 401 -35.47 -82.58 -21.31
C GLU A 401 -35.03 -84.01 -21.66
N CYS A 402 -35.89 -85.02 -21.43
CA CYS A 402 -35.59 -86.40 -21.79
C CYS A 402 -35.48 -86.64 -23.30
N GLU A 403 -36.03 -85.78 -24.16
CA GLU A 403 -35.85 -85.89 -25.62
C GLU A 403 -34.39 -85.66 -26.03
N GLY A 404 -33.67 -84.82 -25.28
CA GLY A 404 -32.24 -84.56 -25.48
C GLY A 404 -31.32 -85.69 -25.02
N LYS A 405 -31.87 -86.76 -24.44
CA LYS A 405 -31.13 -87.88 -23.82
C LYS A 405 -30.00 -87.41 -22.87
N PRO A 406 -30.29 -86.56 -21.87
CA PRO A 406 -29.27 -85.99 -20.98
C PRO A 406 -28.68 -87.01 -20.00
N CYS A 407 -29.39 -88.10 -19.71
CA CYS A 407 -28.96 -89.13 -18.77
C CYS A 407 -27.89 -90.05 -19.39
N VAL A 408 -26.63 -89.86 -19.02
CA VAL A 408 -25.52 -90.73 -19.45
C VAL A 408 -25.29 -91.80 -18.38
N ASN A 409 -25.50 -93.08 -18.75
CA ASN A 409 -25.41 -94.28 -17.88
C ASN A 409 -26.59 -94.51 -16.89
N ALA A 410 -27.76 -93.91 -17.12
CA ALA A 410 -28.98 -94.20 -16.37
C ALA A 410 -29.92 -95.14 -17.14
N ASN A 411 -30.81 -95.85 -16.45
CA ASN A 411 -31.76 -96.81 -17.02
C ASN A 411 -33.02 -96.14 -17.60
N SER A 412 -33.48 -95.04 -17.01
CA SER A 412 -34.62 -94.27 -17.56
C SER A 412 -34.54 -92.78 -17.24
N CYS A 413 -35.16 -91.96 -18.10
CA CYS A 413 -35.32 -90.52 -17.88
C CYS A 413 -36.79 -90.21 -17.64
N ARG A 414 -37.09 -89.42 -16.61
CA ARG A 414 -38.44 -88.93 -16.29
C ARG A 414 -38.46 -87.40 -16.37
N ASN A 415 -39.35 -86.87 -17.19
CA ASN A 415 -39.57 -85.43 -17.29
C ASN A 415 -40.30 -84.90 -16.06
N LEU A 416 -39.86 -83.78 -15.52
CA LEU A 416 -40.48 -83.07 -14.39
C LEU A 416 -40.69 -81.60 -14.79
N ILE A 417 -41.55 -80.89 -14.06
CA ILE A 417 -41.77 -79.46 -14.35
C ILE A 417 -40.48 -78.69 -14.06
N GLY A 418 -39.89 -78.10 -15.09
CA GLY A 418 -38.67 -77.32 -15.05
C GLY A 418 -37.39 -78.11 -14.76
N SER A 419 -37.41 -79.46 -14.87
CA SER A 419 -36.23 -80.32 -14.68
C SER A 419 -36.47 -81.76 -15.15
N TYR A 420 -35.45 -82.61 -15.07
CA TYR A 420 -35.59 -84.05 -15.33
C TYR A 420 -34.91 -84.87 -14.24
N TYR A 421 -35.35 -86.12 -14.11
CA TYR A 421 -34.77 -87.09 -13.21
C TYR A 421 -34.25 -88.31 -13.99
N CYS A 422 -33.01 -88.69 -13.73
CA CYS A 422 -32.40 -89.91 -14.26
C CYS A 422 -32.40 -90.99 -13.17
N ASP A 423 -32.95 -92.16 -13.49
CA ASP A 423 -33.01 -93.35 -12.63
C ASP A 423 -31.97 -94.39 -13.06
#